data_AF-A0A0B7J6L1-F1
#
_entry.id   AF-A0A0B7J6L1-F1
#
_cell.length_a   1.000
_cell.length_b   1.000
_cell.length_c   1.000
_cell.angle_alpha   90.00
_cell.angle_beta   90.00
_cell.angle_gamma   90.00
#
_symmetry.space_group_name_H-M   'P 1'
#
loop_
_entity.id
_entity.type
_entity.pdbx_description
1 polymer ?
#
loop_
_entity_poly.entity_id
_entity_poly.type
_entity_poly.pdbx_seq_one_letter_code
_entity_poly.pdbx_strand_id
1 'polypeptide(L)' 'MQDGEQITICKHNTPVAKIIPITQKPKMDNIVEKFAEFSKGKTLAPYTIKELRDEGRR' A
#
# COMPACT_ATOMS: atom_id res chain seq x y z
N MET A 1 -1.27 21.69 19.37
CA MET A 1 -0.24 21.21 18.44
C MET A 1 0.59 20.17 19.18
N GLN A 2 0.23 18.88 19.10
CA GLN A 2 1.11 17.80 19.56
C GLN A 2 1.62 17.11 18.30
N ASP A 3 2.57 17.76 17.63
CA ASP A 3 3.29 17.13 16.53
C ASP A 3 4.20 16.10 17.19
N GLY A 4 3.71 14.86 17.31
CA GLY A 4 4.51 13.77 17.86
C GLY A 4 5.81 13.60 17.08
N GLU A 5 6.77 12.93 17.72
CA GLU A 5 8.10 12.74 17.14
C GLU A 5 8.04 11.91 15.85
N GLN A 6 8.71 12.37 14.79
CA GLN A 6 8.90 11.61 13.56
C GLN A 6 10.28 10.94 13.59
N ILE A 7 10.32 9.63 13.44
CA ILE A 7 11.56 8.85 13.51
C ILE A 7 11.87 8.30 12.11
N THR A 8 13.06 8.59 11.59
CA THR A 8 13.53 8.01 10.32
C THR A 8 14.30 6.72 10.60
N ILE A 9 13.88 5.61 10.00
CA ILE A 9 14.58 4.33 10.06
C ILE A 9 15.53 4.26 8.87
N CYS A 10 16.81 4.06 9.14
CA CYS A 10 17.85 3.91 8.12
C CYS A 10 18.37 2.47 8.07
N LYS A 11 18.63 1.96 6.86
CA LYS A 11 19.41 0.75 6.60
C LYS A 11 20.73 1.14 5.96
N HIS A 12 21.86 0.83 6.60
CA HIS A 12 23.19 1.24 6.12
C HIS A 12 23.27 2.72 5.76
N ASN A 13 22.87 3.61 6.69
CA ASN A 13 22.76 5.06 6.49
C ASN A 13 21.81 5.53 5.37
N THR A 14 21.09 4.61 4.74
CA THR A 14 20.10 4.92 3.71
C THR A 14 18.70 4.92 4.36
N PRO A 15 17.94 6.02 4.30
CA PRO A 15 16.59 6.05 4.88
C PRO A 15 15.68 5.07 4.16
N VAL A 16 15.04 4.17 4.91
CA VAL A 16 14.14 3.13 4.38
C VAL A 16 12.70 3.27 4.83
N ALA A 17 12.44 3.90 5.98
CA ALA A 17 11.09 4.11 6.47
C ALA A 17 11.01 5.31 7.42
N LYS A 18 9.79 5.77 7.69
CA LYS A 18 9.50 6.81 8.68
C LYS A 18 8.37 6.35 9.58
N ILE A 19 8.56 6.49 10.89
CA ILE A 19 7.49 6.40 11.88
C ILE A 19 6.96 7.82 12.06
N ILE A 20 5.68 8.01 11.80
CA ILE A 20 5.00 9.29 11.97
C ILE A 20 3.85 9.14 12.97
N PRO A 21 3.56 10.18 13.77
CA PRO A 21 2.37 10.20 14.61
C PRO A 21 1.11 10.08 13.77
N ILE A 22 0.14 9.32 14.25
CA ILE A 22 -1.16 9.20 13.61
C ILE A 22 -1.94 10.50 13.89
N THR A 23 -1.95 11.42 12.93
CA THR A 23 -2.66 12.70 13.03
C THR A 23 -4.17 12.55 12.81
N GLN A 24 -4.56 11.55 12.01
CA GLN A 24 -5.96 11.19 11.78
C GLN A 24 -6.08 9.67 11.73
N LYS A 25 -6.98 9.10 12.53
CA LYS A 25 -7.33 7.69 12.40
C LYS A 25 -8.00 7.55 11.02
N PRO A 26 -7.50 6.71 10.10
CA PRO A 26 -8.14 6.54 8.82
C PRO A 26 -9.58 6.10 9.05
N LYS A 27 -10.55 6.85 8.51
CA LYS A 27 -11.93 6.37 8.45
C LYS A 27 -11.93 5.17 7.52
N MET A 28 -12.12 3.98 8.10
CA MET A 28 -12.15 2.72 7.36
C MET A 28 -13.47 2.53 6.58
N ASP A 29 -14.36 3.51 6.67
CA ASP A 29 -15.66 3.48 6.02
C ASP A 29 -15.51 3.36 4.50
N ASN A 30 -16.25 2.40 3.93
CA ASN A 30 -16.44 2.19 2.49
C ASN A 30 -15.14 1.89 1.71
N ILE A 31 -14.07 1.45 2.37
CA ILE A 31 -12.82 1.03 1.70
C ILE A 31 -13.08 -0.15 0.76
N VAL A 32 -13.83 -1.15 1.23
CA VAL A 32 -14.20 -2.33 0.43
C VAL A 32 -14.98 -1.92 -0.81
N GLU A 33 -15.92 -0.98 -0.67
CA GLU A 33 -16.73 -0.47 -1.78
C GLU A 33 -15.88 0.26 -2.81
N LYS A 34 -14.94 1.10 -2.37
CA LYS A 34 -13.98 1.81 -3.25
C LYS A 34 -13.09 0.83 -4.02
N PHE A 35 -12.59 -0.21 -3.37
CA PHE A 35 -11.79 -1.24 -4.03
C PHE A 35 -12.64 -2.07 -5.01
N ALA A 36 -13.87 -2.41 -4.64
CA ALA A 36 -14.79 -3.13 -5.50
C ALA A 36 -15.14 -2.31 -6.74
N GLU A 37 -15.42 -1.01 -6.60
CA GLU A 37 -15.67 -0.10 -7.71
C GLU A 37 -14.45 0.04 -8.63
N PHE A 38 -13.26 0.26 -8.06
CA PHE A 38 -12.01 0.36 -8.81
C PHE A 38 -11.71 -0.92 -9.62
N SER A 39 -12.06 -2.10 -9.09
CA SER A 39 -11.81 -3.37 -9.76
C SER A 39 -12.64 -3.57 -11.04
N LYS A 40 -13.76 -2.86 -11.19
CA LYS A 40 -14.66 -3.00 -12.34
C LYS A 40 -13.97 -2.51 -13.62
N GLY A 41 -13.84 -3.41 -14.60
CA GLY A 41 -13.26 -3.10 -15.92
C GLY A 41 -11.74 -2.89 -15.93
N LYS A 42 -11.06 -3.07 -14.79
CA LYS A 42 -9.59 -3.01 -14.66
C LYS A 42 -9.01 -4.41 -14.60
N THR A 43 -9.17 -5.17 -15.69
CA THR A 43 -8.56 -6.50 -15.84
C THR A 43 -7.32 -6.39 -16.70
N LEU A 44 -6.22 -7.02 -16.27
CA LEU A 44 -5.02 -7.18 -17.09
C LEU A 44 -5.18 -8.36 -18.07
N ALA A 45 -6.27 -8.38 -18.84
CA ALA A 45 -6.49 -9.40 -19.86
C ALA A 45 -5.41 -9.24 -20.96
N PRO A 46 -4.84 -10.33 -21.50
CA PRO A 46 -5.24 -11.74 -21.39
C PRO A 46 -4.68 -12.50 -20.17
N TYR A 47 -3.90 -11.84 -19.31
CA TYR A 47 -3.15 -12.52 -18.27
C TYR A 47 -3.97 -12.79 -17.01
N THR A 48 -3.86 -14.01 -16.52
CA THR A 48 -4.32 -14.40 -15.20
C THR A 48 -3.24 -14.08 -14.15
N ILE A 49 -3.67 -13.85 -12.90
CA ILE A 49 -2.75 -13.69 -11.76
C ILE A 49 -1.81 -14.90 -11.64
N LYS A 50 -2.30 -16.09 -11.99
CA LYS A 50 -1.53 -17.34 -11.97
C LYS A 50 -0.34 -17.27 -12.93
N GLU A 51 -0.57 -16.84 -14.17
CA GLU A 51 0.49 -16.72 -15.18
C GLU A 51 1.55 -15.70 -14.77
N LEU A 52 1.13 -14.53 -14.29
CA LEU A 52 2.06 -13.49 -13.82
C LEU A 52 2.92 -13.97 -12.64
N ARG A 53 2.31 -14.72 -11.71
CA ARG A 53 3.00 -15.30 -10.55
C ARG A 53 4.01 -16.37 -10.97
N ASP A 54 3.62 -17.23 -11.90
CA ASP A 54 4.46 -18.35 -12.35
C ASP A 54 5.64 -17.83 -13.20
N GLU A 55 5.43 -16.78 -14.01
CA GLU A 55 6.51 -16.10 -14.74
C GLU A 55 7.53 -15.46 -13.79
N GLY A 56 7.09 -14.74 -12.76
CA GLY A 56 8.00 -14.11 -11.80
C GLY A 56 8.77 -15.08 -10.89
N ARG A 57 8.48 -16.39 -10.95
CA ARG A 57 9.17 -17.44 -10.18
C ARG A 57 10.16 -18.24 -11.03
N ARG A 58 10.18 -18.06 -12.35
CA ARG A 58 11.25 -18.56 -13.20
C ARG A 58 12.48 -17.68 -13.07
#